data_AF-H8G950-F1
#
_entry.id   AF-H8G950-F1
#
_cell.length_a   1.000
_cell.length_b   1.000
_cell.length_c   1.000
_cell.angle_alpha   90.00
_cell.angle_beta   90.00
_cell.angle_gamma   90.00
#
_symmetry.space_group_name_H-M   'P 1'
#
loop_
_entity.id
_entity.type
_entity.pdbx_description
1 polymer ?
#
loop_
_entity_poly.entity_id
_entity_poly.type
_entity_poly.pdbx_seq_one_letter_code
_entity_poly.pdbx_strand_id
1 'polypeptide(L)'
;MTVLDSPTTTELDDAGNAVERAGQSVHRACTALTRRGDDVRALRAAVRSAARLTRALAAAVDGIAEHAPRAAGGGAATDELVADLAALRNCLAAGAAVVDPALDDLREWAVLDTDREFARRYQEWAAASTPAGS
;
A
#
# COMPACT_ATOMS: atom_id res chain seq x y z
N MET A 1 -17.80 31.84 -21.41
CA MET A 1 -16.88 30.73 -21.72
C MET A 1 -16.58 30.04 -20.41
N THR A 2 -17.51 29.19 -19.98
CA THR A 2 -17.42 28.42 -18.73
C THR A 2 -16.76 27.11 -19.08
N VAL A 3 -15.50 26.95 -18.67
CA VAL A 3 -14.80 25.66 -18.71
C VAL A 3 -15.51 24.79 -17.70
N LEU A 4 -16.39 23.90 -18.19
CA LEU A 4 -16.89 22.80 -17.40
C LEU A 4 -15.75 21.79 -17.32
N ASP A 5 -14.88 21.96 -16.32
CA ASP A 5 -13.98 20.87 -15.92
C ASP A 5 -14.87 19.67 -15.64
N SER A 6 -14.73 18.64 -16.47
CA SER A 6 -15.58 17.46 -16.36
C SER A 6 -15.20 16.75 -15.06
N PRO A 7 -16.17 16.35 -14.22
CA PRO A 7 -15.88 15.69 -12.95
C PRO A 7 -14.99 14.45 -13.12
N THR A 8 -15.09 13.79 -14.29
CA THR A 8 -14.38 12.56 -14.61
C THR A 8 -12.88 12.75 -14.92
N THR A 9 -12.44 13.91 -15.43
CA THR A 9 -11.01 14.19 -15.65
C THR A 9 -10.29 14.42 -14.32
N THR A 10 -10.98 15.03 -13.36
CA THR A 10 -10.45 15.27 -12.01
C THR A 10 -10.24 13.95 -11.26
N GLU A 11 -11.15 12.97 -11.42
CA GLU A 11 -11.04 11.65 -10.78
C GLU A 11 -9.87 10.82 -11.31
N LEU A 12 -9.60 10.87 -12.62
CA LEU A 12 -8.47 10.16 -13.22
C LEU A 12 -7.13 10.80 -12.81
N ASP A 13 -7.07 12.14 -12.74
CA ASP A 13 -5.91 12.86 -12.23
C ASP A 13 -5.66 12.56 -10.74
N ASP A 14 -6.71 12.50 -9.93
CA ASP A 14 -6.62 12.10 -8.52
C ASP A 14 -6.12 10.66 -8.36
N ALA A 15 -6.57 9.74 -9.20
CA ALA A 15 -6.09 8.36 -9.22
C ALA A 15 -4.60 8.30 -9.63
N GLY A 16 -4.19 9.06 -10.65
CA GLY A 16 -2.79 9.19 -11.07
C GLY A 16 -1.90 9.71 -9.94
N ASN A 17 -2.33 10.80 -9.28
CA ASN A 17 -1.66 11.37 -8.11
C ASN A 17 -1.59 10.38 -6.94
N ALA A 18 -2.62 9.54 -6.75
CA ALA A 18 -2.61 8.50 -5.73
C ALA A 18 -1.60 7.39 -6.05
N VAL A 19 -1.51 6.95 -7.31
CA VAL A 19 -0.52 5.96 -7.77
C VAL A 19 0.90 6.48 -7.56
N GLU A 20 1.18 7.73 -7.95
CA GLU A 20 2.51 8.32 -7.81
C GLU A 20 2.93 8.37 -6.33
N ARG A 21 2.06 8.89 -5.45
CA ARG A 21 2.33 8.96 -4.00
C ARG A 21 2.53 7.58 -3.40
N ALA A 22 1.76 6.58 -3.83
CA ALA A 22 1.92 5.20 -3.39
C ALA A 22 3.24 4.60 -3.86
N GLY A 23 3.63 4.84 -5.12
CA GLY A 23 4.93 4.41 -5.68
C GLY A 23 6.11 5.02 -4.93
N GLN A 24 6.07 6.32 -4.64
CA GLN A 24 7.08 6.98 -3.81
C GLN A 24 7.14 6.39 -2.38
N SER A 25 6.00 5.98 -1.83
CA SER A 25 5.94 5.36 -0.50
C SER A 25 6.59 3.97 -0.50
N VAL A 26 6.33 3.15 -1.54
CA VAL A 26 6.98 1.86 -1.74
C VAL A 26 8.49 2.04 -1.84
N HIS A 27 8.96 2.96 -2.68
CA HIS A 27 10.39 3.20 -2.85
C HIS A 27 11.08 3.57 -1.53
N ARG A 28 10.47 4.47 -0.74
CA ARG A 28 10.97 4.85 0.59
C ARG A 28 11.00 3.67 1.56
N ALA A 29 9.94 2.87 1.59
CA ALA A 29 9.84 1.74 2.50
C ALA A 29 10.82 0.61 2.13
N CYS A 30 11.01 0.31 0.84
CA CYS A 30 12.04 -0.61 0.37
C CYS A 30 13.45 -0.12 0.74
N THR A 31 13.73 1.18 0.55
CA THR A 31 15.01 1.77 0.95
C THR A 31 15.25 1.63 2.45
N ALA A 32 14.23 1.83 3.27
CA ALA A 32 14.31 1.64 4.71
C ALA A 32 14.55 0.18 5.09
N LEU A 33 13.86 -0.75 4.44
CA LEU A 33 14.01 -2.19 4.65
C LEU A 33 15.42 -2.66 4.29
N THR A 34 15.98 -2.23 3.15
CA THR A 34 17.37 -2.55 2.77
C THR A 34 18.39 -2.04 3.80
N ARG A 35 18.13 -0.89 4.43
CA ARG A 35 19.01 -0.34 5.48
C ARG A 35 18.84 -1.02 6.84
N ARG A 36 17.69 -1.63 7.09
CA ARG A 36 17.29 -2.21 8.38
C ARG A 36 16.75 -3.62 8.19
N GLY A 37 17.55 -4.49 7.55
CA GLY A 37 17.10 -5.80 7.03
C GLY A 37 16.32 -6.68 8.02
N ASP A 38 16.52 -6.50 9.33
CA ASP A 38 15.89 -7.29 10.38
C ASP A 38 14.73 -6.55 11.10
N ASP A 39 14.36 -5.34 10.65
CA ASP A 39 13.33 -4.51 11.27
C ASP A 39 11.93 -4.89 10.72
N VAL A 40 11.17 -5.65 11.52
CA VAL A 40 9.79 -6.07 11.21
C VAL A 40 8.88 -4.85 10.95
N ARG A 41 9.14 -3.69 11.57
CA ARG A 41 8.37 -2.47 11.32
C ARG A 41 8.67 -1.90 9.92
N ALA A 42 9.93 -1.98 9.48
CA ALA A 42 10.32 -1.60 8.12
C ALA A 42 9.69 -2.54 7.08
N LEU A 43 9.67 -3.85 7.35
CA LEU A 43 9.00 -4.85 6.49
C LEU A 43 7.50 -4.59 6.40
N ARG A 44 6.83 -4.37 7.53
CA ARG A 44 5.41 -4.01 7.61
C ARG A 44 5.13 -2.72 6.83
N ALA A 45 5.98 -1.70 6.94
CA ALA A 45 5.82 -0.47 6.17
C ALA A 45 5.95 -0.70 4.66
N ALA A 46 6.86 -1.58 4.23
CA ALA A 46 7.03 -1.95 2.83
C ALA A 46 5.80 -2.68 2.28
N VAL A 47 5.34 -3.72 2.97
CA VAL A 47 4.14 -4.48 2.60
C VAL A 47 2.90 -3.57 2.57
N ARG A 48 2.74 -2.68 3.55
CA ARG A 48 1.61 -1.73 3.61
C ARG A 48 1.66 -0.74 2.44
N SER A 49 2.84 -0.30 2.07
CA SER A 49 3.03 0.62 0.93
C SER A 49 2.71 -0.09 -0.38
N ALA A 50 3.12 -1.35 -0.54
CA ALA A 50 2.77 -2.17 -1.69
C ALA A 50 1.24 -2.37 -1.80
N ALA A 51 0.56 -2.69 -0.68
CA ALA A 51 -0.89 -2.82 -0.65
C ALA A 51 -1.62 -1.52 -1.07
N ARG A 52 -1.09 -0.36 -0.64
CA ARG A 52 -1.61 0.95 -1.06
C ARG A 52 -1.43 1.20 -2.55
N LEU A 53 -0.26 0.84 -3.11
CA LEU A 53 0.01 0.95 -4.54
C LEU A 53 -0.94 0.07 -5.35
N THR A 54 -1.14 -1.18 -4.94
CA THR A 54 -2.09 -2.10 -5.60
C THR A 54 -3.50 -1.51 -5.65
N ARG A 55 -3.98 -0.94 -4.53
CA ARG A 55 -5.31 -0.30 -4.48
C ARG A 55 -5.39 0.97 -5.33
N ALA A 56 -4.34 1.80 -5.35
CA ALA A 56 -4.30 3.00 -6.18
C ALA A 56 -4.29 2.64 -7.68
N LEU A 57 -3.54 1.60 -8.07
CA LEU A 57 -3.54 1.09 -9.44
C LEU A 57 -4.92 0.55 -9.83
N ALA A 58 -5.61 -0.16 -8.93
CA ALA A 58 -6.96 -0.66 -9.21
C ALA A 58 -7.94 0.49 -9.49
N ALA A 59 -7.90 1.55 -8.69
CA ALA A 59 -8.73 2.73 -8.89
C ALA A 59 -8.39 3.46 -10.21
N ALA A 60 -7.10 3.56 -10.56
CA ALA A 60 -6.70 4.13 -11.85
C ALA A 60 -7.19 3.29 -13.03
N VAL A 61 -7.11 1.96 -12.94
CA VAL A 61 -7.64 1.05 -13.97
C VAL A 61 -9.16 1.16 -14.10
N ASP A 62 -9.90 1.25 -12.99
CA ASP A 62 -11.34 1.51 -13.00
C ASP A 62 -11.65 2.83 -13.75
N GLY A 63 -10.92 3.89 -13.44
CA GLY A 63 -11.06 5.19 -14.12
C GLY A 63 -10.74 5.15 -15.61
N ILE A 64 -9.68 4.43 -16.02
CA ILE A 64 -9.31 4.24 -17.43
C ILE A 64 -10.40 3.44 -18.16
N ALA A 65 -10.89 2.35 -17.56
CA ALA A 65 -11.92 1.51 -18.14
C ALA A 65 -13.23 2.28 -18.38
N GLU A 66 -13.57 3.21 -17.48
CA GLU A 66 -14.72 4.09 -17.66
C GLU A 66 -14.53 5.10 -18.81
N HIS A 67 -13.31 5.58 -19.05
CA HIS A 67 -13.02 6.56 -20.10
C HIS A 67 -12.80 5.93 -21.48
N ALA A 68 -12.31 4.68 -21.55
CA ALA A 68 -11.93 4.03 -22.80
C ALA A 68 -13.05 3.98 -23.86
N PRO A 69 -14.32 3.64 -23.54
CA PRO A 69 -15.42 3.65 -24.50
C PRO A 69 -15.69 5.01 -25.14
N ARG A 70 -15.56 6.08 -24.35
CA ARG A 70 -15.84 7.45 -24.79
C ARG A 70 -14.72 7.99 -25.69
N ALA A 71 -13.48 7.62 -25.41
CA ALA A 71 -12.32 8.08 -26.16
C ALA A 71 -12.14 7.34 -27.50
N ALA A 72 -12.47 6.04 -27.56
CA ALA A 72 -12.22 5.21 -28.73
C ALA A 72 -13.37 5.16 -29.75
N GLY A 73 -14.52 5.77 -29.45
CA GLY A 73 -15.68 5.82 -30.37
C GLY A 73 -16.46 4.51 -30.49
N GLY A 74 -16.17 3.51 -29.65
CA GLY A 74 -16.82 2.20 -29.63
C GLY A 74 -16.34 1.24 -30.71
N GLY A 75 -16.49 -0.07 -30.46
CA GLY A 75 -16.15 -1.14 -31.39
C GLY A 75 -15.41 -2.31 -30.72
N ALA A 76 -15.24 -3.41 -31.44
CA ALA A 76 -14.69 -4.66 -30.90
C ALA A 76 -13.33 -4.50 -30.18
N ALA A 77 -12.43 -3.66 -30.70
CA ALA A 77 -11.14 -3.38 -30.06
C ALA A 77 -11.28 -2.61 -28.74
N THR A 78 -12.32 -1.78 -28.60
CA THR A 78 -12.62 -1.07 -27.35
C THR A 78 -13.18 -2.02 -26.31
N ASP A 79 -14.03 -2.96 -26.74
CA ASP A 79 -14.60 -3.99 -25.87
C ASP A 79 -13.51 -4.94 -25.35
N GLU A 80 -12.56 -5.32 -26.20
CA GLU A 80 -11.38 -6.12 -25.83
C GLU A 80 -10.49 -5.38 -24.82
N LEU A 81 -10.19 -4.09 -25.06
CA LEU A 81 -9.46 -3.26 -24.10
C LEU A 81 -10.16 -3.17 -22.74
N VAL A 82 -11.48 -2.97 -22.72
CA VAL A 82 -12.25 -2.93 -21.46
C VAL A 82 -12.21 -4.28 -20.75
N ALA A 83 -12.26 -5.39 -21.49
CA ALA A 83 -12.12 -6.73 -20.92
C ALA A 83 -10.73 -6.96 -20.30
N ASP A 84 -9.66 -6.52 -20.98
CA ASP A 84 -8.29 -6.59 -20.48
C ASP A 84 -8.10 -5.74 -19.21
N LEU A 85 -8.65 -4.53 -19.19
CA LEU A 85 -8.62 -3.65 -18.02
C LEU A 85 -9.41 -4.27 -16.84
N ALA A 86 -10.55 -4.89 -17.11
CA ALA A 86 -11.31 -5.62 -16.09
C ALA A 86 -10.53 -6.83 -15.54
N ALA A 87 -9.81 -7.57 -16.40
CA ALA A 87 -8.94 -8.66 -15.99
C ALA A 87 -7.80 -8.16 -15.10
N LEU A 88 -7.12 -7.08 -15.50
CA LEU A 88 -6.07 -6.43 -14.72
C LEU A 88 -6.58 -5.98 -13.35
N ARG A 89 -7.76 -5.36 -13.30
CA ARG A 89 -8.41 -4.95 -12.05
C ARG A 89 -8.66 -6.13 -11.13
N ASN A 90 -9.10 -7.27 -11.66
CA ASN A 90 -9.31 -8.48 -10.87
C ASN A 90 -7.99 -9.05 -10.33
N CYS A 91 -6.91 -9.02 -11.11
CA CYS A 91 -5.57 -9.39 -10.62
C CYS A 91 -5.11 -8.49 -9.48
N LEU A 92 -5.34 -7.17 -9.56
CA LEU A 92 -5.01 -6.22 -8.50
C LEU A 92 -5.85 -6.47 -7.24
N ALA A 93 -7.15 -6.74 -7.39
CA ALA A 93 -8.02 -7.10 -6.27
C ALA A 93 -7.57 -8.40 -5.57
N ALA A 94 -7.21 -9.43 -6.35
CA ALA A 94 -6.65 -10.67 -5.81
C ALA A 94 -5.33 -10.43 -5.09
N GLY A 95 -4.42 -9.62 -5.66
CA GLY A 95 -3.19 -9.22 -5.01
C GLY A 95 -3.42 -8.52 -3.67
N ALA A 96 -4.40 -7.61 -3.61
CA ALA A 96 -4.76 -6.94 -2.36
C ALA A 96 -5.30 -7.93 -1.30
N ALA A 97 -6.15 -8.87 -1.70
CA ALA A 97 -6.71 -9.89 -0.81
C ALA A 97 -5.64 -10.83 -0.21
N VAL A 98 -4.54 -11.07 -0.93
CA VAL A 98 -3.40 -11.86 -0.42
C VAL A 98 -2.51 -11.05 0.53
N VAL A 99 -2.40 -9.74 0.32
CA VAL A 99 -1.54 -8.86 1.12
C VAL A 99 -2.15 -8.51 2.49
N ASP A 100 -3.48 -8.42 2.59
CA ASP A 100 -4.13 -8.04 3.85
C ASP A 100 -3.85 -9.05 5.01
N PRO A 101 -3.93 -10.39 4.82
CA PRO A 101 -3.51 -11.36 5.84
C PRO A 101 -2.03 -11.20 6.25
N ALA A 102 -1.13 -10.98 5.28
CA ALA A 102 0.29 -10.76 5.57
C ALA A 102 0.52 -9.50 6.42
N LEU A 103 -0.33 -8.47 6.29
CA LEU A 103 -0.26 -7.27 7.13
C LEU A 103 -0.75 -7.52 8.57
N ASP A 104 -1.70 -8.44 8.74
CA ASP A 104 -2.18 -8.87 10.04
C ASP A 104 -1.11 -9.71 10.75
N ASP A 105 -0.50 -10.68 10.07
CA ASP A 105 0.62 -11.47 10.61
C ASP A 105 1.79 -10.57 11.08
N LEU A 106 2.17 -9.60 10.24
CA LEU A 106 3.21 -8.62 10.59
C LEU A 106 2.80 -7.68 11.73
N ARG A 107 1.50 -7.49 11.97
CA ARG A 107 1.00 -6.74 13.14
C ARG A 107 1.26 -7.49 14.42
N GLU A 108 0.95 -8.77 14.43
CA GLU A 108 1.14 -9.64 15.58
C GLU A 108 2.62 -9.75 15.95
N TRP A 109 3.49 -9.90 14.95
CA TRP A 109 4.94 -9.97 15.18
C TRP A 109 5.52 -8.66 15.75
N ALA A 110 5.04 -7.51 15.29
CA ALA A 110 5.48 -6.22 15.81
C ALA A 110 5.08 -5.98 17.27
N VAL A 111 3.94 -6.54 17.71
CA VAL A 111 3.51 -6.49 19.12
C VAL A 111 4.43 -7.34 19.99
N LEU A 112 4.71 -8.58 19.58
CA LEU A 112 5.61 -9.49 20.30
C LEU A 112 7.02 -8.91 20.47
N ASP A 113 7.53 -8.23 19.44
CA ASP A 113 8.84 -7.57 19.49
C ASP A 113 8.85 -6.40 20.49
N THR A 114 7.77 -5.63 20.53
CA THR A 114 7.61 -4.49 21.46
C THR A 114 7.52 -4.97 22.91
N ASP A 115 6.79 -6.05 23.18
CA ASP A 115 6.68 -6.63 24.53
C ASP A 115 8.03 -7.17 25.03
N ARG A 116 8.81 -7.81 24.15
CA ARG A 116 10.18 -8.26 24.47
C ARG A 116 11.12 -7.09 24.75
N GLU A 117 11.04 -6.03 23.96
CA GLU A 117 11.85 -4.82 24.16
C GLU A 117 11.52 -4.16 25.51
N PHE A 118 10.23 -4.03 25.83
CA PHE A 118 9.76 -3.52 27.11
C PHE A 118 10.24 -4.37 28.28
N ALA A 119 10.07 -5.69 28.21
CA ALA A 119 10.49 -6.61 29.27
C ALA A 119 12.00 -6.51 29.54
N ARG A 120 12.82 -6.43 28.48
CA ARG A 120 14.28 -6.21 28.59
C ARG A 120 14.58 -4.88 29.28
N ARG A 121 13.98 -3.78 28.82
CA ARG A 121 14.18 -2.43 29.40
C ARG A 121 13.78 -2.36 30.87
N TYR A 122 12.68 -3.03 31.23
CA TYR A 122 12.21 -3.12 32.60
C TYR A 122 13.18 -3.91 33.48
N GLN A 123 13.71 -5.04 32.99
CA GLN A 123 14.73 -5.83 33.70
C GLN A 123 16.03 -5.04 33.92
N GLU A 124 16.50 -4.32 32.89
CA GLU A 124 17.67 -3.43 33.00
C GLU A 124 17.45 -2.36 34.07
N TRP A 125 16.29 -1.71 34.07
CA TRP A 125 15.92 -0.72 35.09
C TRP A 125 15.83 -1.34 36.49
N ALA A 126 15.19 -2.49 36.63
CA ALA A 126 15.01 -3.16 37.92
C ALA A 126 16.34 -3.60 38.52
N ALA A 127 17.25 -4.14 37.69
CA ALA A 127 18.59 -4.51 38.11
C ALA A 127 19.42 -3.28 38.54
N ALA A 128 19.30 -2.15 37.82
CA ALA A 128 19.97 -0.91 38.18
C ALA A 128 19.39 -0.21 39.42
N SER A 129 18.11 -0.47 39.72
CA SER A 129 17.37 0.16 40.82
C SER A 129 17.36 -0.66 42.11
N THR A 130 17.91 -1.88 42.09
CA THR A 130 18.05 -2.71 43.29
C THR A 130 19.35 -2.32 44.00
N PRO A 131 19.31 -1.66 45.18
CA PRO A 131 20.53 -1.28 45.87
C PRO A 131 21.24 -2.53 46.37
N ALA A 132 22.52 -2.66 46.04
CA ALA A 132 23.39 -3.67 46.61
C ALA A 132 23.60 -3.38 48.11
N GLY A 133 22.77 -3.98 48.97
CA GLY A 133 23.04 -4.04 50.41
C GLY A 133 21.87 -3.64 51.31
N SER A 134 21.34 -4.62 52.03
CA SER A 134 20.95 -4.50 53.44
C SER A 134 21.47 -5.74 54.15
#